data_AF-A0A926CPF8-F1
#
_entry.id   AF-A0A926CPF8-F1
#
_cell.length_a   1.000
_cell.length_b   1.000
_cell.length_c   1.000
_cell.angle_alpha   90.00
_cell.angle_beta   90.00
_cell.angle_gamma   90.00
#
_symmetry.space_group_name_H-M   'P 1'
#
loop_
_entity.id
_entity.type
_entity.pdbx_description
1 polymer ?
#
loop_
_entity_poly.entity_id
_entity_poly.type
_entity_poly.pdbx_seq_one_letter_code
_entity_poly.pdbx_strand_id
1 'polypeptide(L)'
;MQRLRQGLLNARRESFLTIFVLFAAIVIFAFFSANGNPGTFAITLLSGLLRAMLLFLVAAGLSLIFGLMDILNFAQGAYFMIGAYVAYDIQHPDAGFISFGAEIPDPGLRFIVGIIVAVTVGGILGAILERGLLRPLYSRPLFQLVLTFGVSIIMLEGIKALWGTTPYSWTERIGIQDATFSV
;
A
#
# COMPACT_ATOMS: atom_id res chain seq x y z
N MET A 1 42.78 25.89 -16.54
CA MET A 1 41.66 25.34 -17.32
C MET A 1 41.85 23.87 -17.74
N GLN A 2 43.00 23.45 -18.29
CA GLN A 2 43.19 22.07 -18.79
C GLN A 2 43.25 20.97 -17.71
N ARG A 3 43.83 21.23 -16.53
CA ARG A 3 43.92 20.25 -15.42
C ARG A 3 42.57 19.88 -14.80
N LEU A 4 41.64 20.84 -14.71
CA LEU A 4 40.27 20.58 -14.21
C LEU A 4 39.46 19.71 -15.19
N ARG A 5 39.66 19.88 -16.50
CA ARG A 5 39.01 19.05 -17.53
C ARG A 5 39.51 17.61 -17.51
N GLN A 6 40.80 17.39 -17.22
CA GLN A 6 41.38 16.04 -17.05
C GLN A 6 40.89 15.34 -15.76
N GLY A 7 40.72 16.07 -14.66
CA GLY A 7 40.17 15.52 -13.42
C GLY A 7 38.75 14.99 -13.57
N LEU A 8 37.88 15.72 -14.27
CA LEU A 8 36.49 15.30 -14.53
C LEU A 8 36.39 14.10 -15.47
N LEU A 9 37.29 13.98 -16.45
CA LEU A 9 37.33 12.83 -17.37
C LEU A 9 37.77 11.54 -16.66
N ASN A 10 38.77 11.64 -15.77
CA ASN A 10 39.21 10.50 -14.97
C ASN A 10 38.13 10.07 -13.97
N ALA A 11 37.45 10.99 -13.29
CA ALA A 11 36.36 10.66 -12.37
C ALA A 11 35.17 9.96 -13.06
N ARG A 12 34.83 10.38 -14.29
CA ARG A 12 33.80 9.72 -15.12
C ARG A 12 34.24 8.31 -15.54
N ARG A 13 35.51 8.13 -15.90
CA ARG A 13 36.08 6.84 -16.30
C ARG A 13 36.14 5.84 -15.14
N GLU A 14 36.56 6.28 -13.95
CA GLU A 14 36.58 5.46 -12.74
C GLU A 14 35.17 5.04 -12.29
N SER A 15 34.18 5.94 -12.35
CA SER A 15 32.79 5.58 -12.05
C SER A 15 32.23 4.51 -13.00
N PHE A 16 32.57 4.60 -14.29
CA PHE A 16 32.14 3.62 -15.28
C PHE A 16 32.77 2.25 -15.06
N LEU A 17 34.06 2.23 -14.70
CA LEU A 17 34.78 1.00 -14.36
C LEU A 17 34.18 0.33 -13.11
N THR A 18 33.87 1.09 -12.06
CA THR A 18 33.25 0.55 -10.84
C THR A 18 31.90 -0.11 -11.13
N ILE A 19 31.03 0.54 -11.92
CA ILE A 19 29.73 -0.03 -12.31
C ILE A 19 29.92 -1.33 -13.11
N PHE A 20 30.86 -1.34 -14.06
CA PHE A 20 31.15 -2.50 -14.88
C PHE A 20 31.67 -3.69 -14.04
N VAL A 21 32.59 -3.43 -13.10
CA VAL A 21 33.13 -4.46 -12.20
C VAL A 21 32.04 -5.03 -11.30
N LEU A 22 31.17 -4.19 -10.74
CA LEU A 22 30.04 -4.65 -9.93
C LEU A 22 29.06 -5.50 -10.73
N PHE A 23 28.73 -5.09 -11.96
CA PHE A 23 27.86 -5.87 -12.84
C PHE A 23 28.48 -7.24 -13.16
N ALA A 24 29.76 -7.28 -13.52
CA ALA A 24 30.47 -8.52 -13.78
C ALA A 24 30.51 -9.43 -12.54
N ALA A 25 30.76 -8.87 -11.36
CA ALA A 25 30.75 -9.62 -10.11
C ALA A 25 29.37 -10.26 -9.82
N ILE A 26 28.27 -9.54 -10.06
CA ILE A 26 26.90 -10.06 -9.89
C ILE A 26 26.62 -11.20 -10.87
N VAL A 27 27.01 -11.06 -12.14
CA VAL A 27 26.80 -12.10 -13.16
C VAL A 27 27.61 -13.36 -12.84
N ILE A 28 28.87 -13.20 -12.44
CA ILE A 28 29.73 -14.32 -12.03
C ILE A 28 29.13 -15.00 -10.80
N PHE A 29 28.74 -14.23 -9.78
CA PHE A 29 28.08 -14.77 -8.59
C PHE A 29 26.81 -15.56 -8.94
N ALA A 30 25.97 -15.04 -9.83
CA ALA A 30 24.76 -15.73 -10.28
C ALA A 30 25.07 -17.04 -11.03
N PHE A 31 26.14 -17.08 -11.83
CA PHE A 31 26.57 -18.29 -12.52
C PHE A 31 27.12 -19.36 -11.57
N PHE A 32 27.92 -18.94 -10.57
CA PHE A 32 28.39 -19.82 -9.51
C PHE A 32 27.23 -20.33 -8.64
N SER A 33 26.26 -19.48 -8.32
CA SER A 33 25.03 -19.86 -7.61
C SER A 33 24.19 -20.87 -8.41
N ALA A 34 24.30 -20.86 -9.74
CA ALA A 34 23.64 -21.82 -10.63
C ALA A 34 24.37 -23.17 -10.71
N ASN A 35 25.42 -23.40 -9.92
CA ASN A 35 26.27 -24.59 -9.95
C ASN A 35 26.88 -24.87 -11.35
N GLY A 36 27.15 -23.82 -12.13
CA GLY A 36 27.67 -23.95 -13.49
C GLY A 36 26.69 -24.56 -14.50
N ASN A 37 25.42 -24.78 -14.12
CA ASN A 37 24.40 -25.28 -15.04
C ASN A 37 23.78 -24.10 -15.81
N PRO A 38 23.86 -24.08 -17.16
CA PRO A 38 23.32 -22.99 -17.95
C PRO A 38 21.79 -22.86 -17.85
N GLY A 39 21.07 -23.96 -17.57
CA GLY A 39 19.61 -23.96 -17.46
C GLY A 39 19.11 -23.21 -16.21
N THR A 40 19.69 -23.46 -15.05
CA THR A 40 19.31 -22.80 -13.79
C THR A 40 19.72 -21.33 -13.79
N PHE A 41 20.85 -21.00 -14.42
CA PHE A 41 21.27 -19.62 -14.67
C PHE A 41 20.26 -18.86 -15.55
N ALA A 42 19.83 -19.47 -16.66
CA ALA A 42 18.82 -18.89 -17.55
C ALA A 42 17.48 -18.67 -16.84
N ILE A 43 17.02 -19.62 -16.04
CA ILE A 43 15.77 -19.49 -15.26
C ILE A 43 15.88 -18.37 -14.22
N THR A 44 17.02 -18.23 -13.55
CA THR A 44 17.25 -17.18 -12.54
C THR A 44 17.25 -15.79 -13.18
N LEU A 45 17.94 -15.63 -14.32
CA LEU A 45 17.91 -14.40 -15.11
C LEU A 45 16.49 -14.05 -15.58
N LEU A 46 15.79 -15.03 -16.15
CA LEU A 46 14.43 -14.83 -16.67
C LEU A 46 13.45 -14.49 -15.54
N SER A 47 13.58 -15.13 -14.38
CA SER A 47 12.76 -14.85 -13.19
C SER A 47 13.03 -13.46 -12.62
N GLY A 48 14.30 -13.05 -12.57
CA GLY A 48 14.69 -11.70 -12.17
C GLY A 48 14.15 -10.64 -13.14
N LEU A 49 14.27 -10.89 -14.44
CA LEU A 49 13.73 -10.01 -15.48
C LEU A 49 12.20 -9.91 -15.39
N LEU A 50 11.50 -11.03 -15.20
CA LEU A 50 10.04 -11.05 -15.08
C LEU A 50 9.57 -10.23 -13.87
N ARG A 51 10.21 -10.40 -12.70
CA ARG A 51 9.94 -9.56 -11.52
C ARG A 51 10.24 -8.08 -11.78
N ALA A 52 11.34 -7.77 -12.46
CA ALA A 52 11.69 -6.40 -12.82
C ALA A 52 10.66 -5.79 -13.80
N MET A 53 10.17 -6.55 -14.77
CA MET A 53 9.12 -6.11 -15.70
C MET A 53 7.79 -5.85 -15.00
N LEU A 54 7.41 -6.72 -14.04
CA LEU A 54 6.22 -6.51 -13.22
C LEU A 54 6.34 -5.22 -12.39
N LEU A 55 7.48 -5.02 -11.71
CA LEU A 55 7.73 -3.80 -10.94
C LEU A 55 7.81 -2.56 -11.83
N PHE A 56 8.40 -2.68 -13.03
CA PHE A 56 8.44 -1.61 -14.03
C PHE A 56 7.03 -1.25 -14.50
N LEU A 57 6.18 -2.23 -14.80
CA LEU A 57 4.80 -1.99 -15.23
C LEU A 57 3.99 -1.31 -14.13
N VAL A 58 4.14 -1.74 -12.87
CA VAL A 58 3.51 -1.11 -11.70
C VAL A 58 4.00 0.33 -11.54
N ALA A 59 5.31 0.57 -11.62
CA ALA A 59 5.88 1.91 -11.51
C ALA A 59 5.46 2.83 -12.66
N ALA A 60 5.45 2.32 -13.89
CA ALA A 60 4.99 3.05 -15.08
C ALA A 60 3.50 3.38 -14.99
N GLY A 61 2.67 2.45 -14.51
CA GLY A 61 1.26 2.68 -14.25
C GLY A 61 1.03 3.77 -13.20
N LEU A 62 1.75 3.72 -12.08
CA LEU A 62 1.67 4.74 -11.04
C LEU A 62 2.13 6.12 -11.53
N SER A 63 3.23 6.16 -12.31
CA SER A 63 3.72 7.40 -12.93
C SER A 63 2.75 7.97 -13.94
N LEU A 64 2.06 7.13 -14.72
CA LEU A 64 1.08 7.56 -15.70
C LEU A 64 -0.18 8.09 -15.01
N ILE A 65 -0.68 7.38 -13.99
CA ILE A 65 -1.81 7.82 -13.16
C ILE A 65 -1.50 9.18 -12.51
N PHE A 66 -0.32 9.33 -11.88
CA PHE A 66 0.08 10.61 -11.28
C PHE A 66 0.40 11.70 -12.31
N GLY A 67 0.82 11.32 -13.52
CA GLY A 67 1.10 12.25 -14.61
C GLY A 67 -0.15 12.78 -15.32
N LEU A 68 -1.27 12.05 -15.26
CA LEU A 68 -2.51 12.38 -15.97
C LEU A 68 -3.67 12.79 -15.05
N MET A 69 -3.60 12.53 -13.74
CA MET A 69 -4.66 12.95 -12.83
C MET A 69 -4.55 14.42 -12.44
N ASP A 70 -5.66 15.14 -12.59
CA ASP A 70 -5.80 16.52 -12.07
C ASP A 70 -5.82 16.57 -10.54
N ILE A 71 -6.27 15.47 -9.90
CA ILE A 71 -6.52 15.37 -8.46
C ILE A 71 -6.05 14.01 -7.94
N LEU A 72 -5.10 14.02 -7.02
CA LEU A 72 -4.62 12.82 -6.33
C LEU A 72 -5.15 12.80 -4.88
N ASN A 73 -5.80 11.70 -4.48
CA ASN A 73 -6.33 11.52 -3.13
C ASN A 73 -5.69 10.31 -2.43
N PHE A 74 -4.83 10.57 -1.44
CA PHE A 74 -4.21 9.54 -0.61
C PHE A 74 -5.06 9.05 0.57
N ALA A 75 -6.16 9.75 0.89
CA ALA A 75 -7.03 9.36 2.00
C ALA A 75 -7.91 8.13 1.69
N GLN A 76 -7.91 7.63 0.44
CA GLN A 76 -8.70 6.46 0.02
C GLN A 76 -8.54 5.25 0.95
N GLY A 77 -7.31 4.94 1.38
CA GLY A 77 -7.05 3.83 2.30
C GLY A 77 -7.70 4.03 3.67
N ALA A 78 -7.70 5.26 4.18
CA ALA A 78 -8.32 5.59 5.46
C ALA A 78 -9.85 5.48 5.41
N TYR A 79 -10.49 5.90 4.29
CA TYR A 79 -11.92 5.68 4.10
C TYR A 79 -12.30 4.19 4.08
N PHE A 80 -11.49 3.37 3.42
CA PHE A 80 -11.70 1.92 3.40
C PHE A 80 -11.60 1.33 4.81
N MET A 81 -10.59 1.75 5.58
CA MET A 81 -10.44 1.31 6.96
C MET A 81 -11.64 1.71 7.82
N ILE A 82 -12.10 2.97 7.77
CA ILE A 82 -13.29 3.41 8.52
C ILE A 82 -14.50 2.53 8.17
N GLY A 83 -14.73 2.28 6.87
CA GLY A 83 -15.81 1.38 6.44
C GLY A 83 -15.68 -0.03 7.00
N ALA A 84 -14.47 -0.59 6.99
CA ALA A 84 -14.20 -1.93 7.52
C ALA A 84 -14.43 -2.03 9.03
N TYR A 85 -13.98 -1.04 9.80
CA TYR A 85 -14.18 -1.00 11.26
C TYR A 85 -15.66 -0.73 11.62
N VAL A 86 -16.36 0.12 10.87
CA VAL A 86 -17.81 0.32 11.05
C VAL A 86 -18.58 -0.98 10.76
N ALA A 87 -18.23 -1.70 9.69
CA ALA A 87 -18.83 -3.01 9.41
C ALA A 87 -18.50 -4.04 10.50
N TYR A 88 -17.28 -4.00 11.05
CA TYR A 88 -16.86 -4.86 12.16
C TYR A 88 -17.68 -4.59 13.43
N ASP A 89 -17.85 -3.33 13.82
CA ASP A 89 -18.66 -2.94 14.98
C ASP A 89 -20.11 -3.43 14.86
N ILE A 90 -20.68 -3.35 13.65
CA ILE A 90 -22.05 -3.82 13.38
C ILE A 90 -22.16 -5.34 13.45
N GLN A 91 -21.13 -6.06 13.02
CA GLN A 91 -21.08 -7.52 13.12
C GLN A 91 -20.77 -8.00 14.55
N HIS A 92 -20.04 -7.21 15.34
CA HIS A 92 -19.57 -7.55 16.70
C HIS A 92 -19.87 -6.44 17.73
N PRO A 93 -21.15 -6.21 18.09
CA PRO A 93 -21.63 -5.13 18.93
C PRO A 93 -21.17 -5.25 20.38
N ASP A 94 -20.67 -6.43 20.78
CA ASP A 94 -20.11 -6.71 22.10
C ASP A 94 -18.60 -6.40 22.17
N ALA A 95 -17.93 -6.24 21.03
CA ALA A 95 -16.47 -6.07 20.92
C ALA A 95 -16.04 -4.80 20.19
N GLY A 96 -16.97 -4.14 19.51
CA GLY A 96 -16.74 -2.91 18.76
C GLY A 96 -16.72 -1.65 19.61
N PHE A 97 -16.25 -0.55 19.02
CA PHE A 97 -16.31 0.79 19.64
C PHE A 97 -17.76 1.31 19.67
N ILE A 98 -18.52 1.05 18.60
CA ILE A 98 -19.95 1.40 18.49
C ILE A 98 -20.79 0.14 18.70
N SER A 99 -21.57 0.09 19.78
CA SER A 99 -22.54 -1.00 20.00
C SER A 99 -23.80 -0.75 19.16
N PHE A 100 -23.70 -0.98 17.85
CA PHE A 100 -24.81 -0.90 16.90
C PHE A 100 -25.05 -2.29 16.29
N GLY A 101 -26.32 -2.70 16.14
CA GLY A 101 -26.65 -4.02 15.59
C GLY A 101 -26.81 -5.15 16.61
N ALA A 102 -26.73 -4.86 17.92
CA ALA A 102 -27.12 -5.79 18.99
C ALA A 102 -28.61 -6.18 18.92
N GLU A 103 -29.45 -5.28 18.39
CA GLU A 103 -30.88 -5.49 18.23
C GLU A 103 -31.24 -6.42 17.06
N ILE A 104 -30.29 -6.72 16.17
CA ILE A 104 -30.48 -7.62 15.02
C ILE A 104 -29.92 -8.99 15.40
N PRO A 105 -30.73 -10.03 15.63
CA PRO A 105 -30.21 -11.33 16.05
C PRO A 105 -29.55 -12.12 14.92
N ASP A 106 -29.95 -11.88 13.66
CA ASP A 106 -29.49 -12.64 12.50
C ASP A 106 -28.11 -12.14 11.99
N PRO A 107 -27.06 -12.98 12.02
CA PRO A 107 -25.72 -12.62 11.56
C PRO A 107 -25.62 -12.24 10.08
N GLY A 108 -26.47 -12.78 9.22
CA GLY A 108 -26.50 -12.49 7.79
C GLY A 108 -27.12 -11.13 7.48
N LEU A 109 -28.18 -10.77 8.20
CA LEU A 109 -28.76 -9.43 8.10
C LEU A 109 -27.79 -8.35 8.62
N ARG A 110 -27.05 -8.64 9.69
CA ARG A 110 -26.02 -7.74 10.24
C ARG A 110 -24.91 -7.43 9.25
N PHE A 111 -24.50 -8.42 8.46
CA PHE A 111 -23.51 -8.21 7.40
C PHE A 111 -24.02 -7.25 6.31
N ILE A 112 -25.25 -7.44 5.83
CA ILE A 112 -25.86 -6.57 4.80
C ILE A 112 -26.03 -5.14 5.34
N VAL A 113 -26.55 -5.00 6.56
CA VAL A 113 -26.69 -3.70 7.23
C VAL A 113 -25.31 -3.07 7.44
N GLY A 114 -24.30 -3.86 7.83
CA GLY A 114 -22.92 -3.44 7.99
C GLY A 114 -22.35 -2.81 6.72
N ILE A 115 -22.57 -3.44 5.56
CA ILE A 115 -22.15 -2.88 4.26
C ILE A 115 -22.86 -1.56 3.98
N ILE A 116 -24.18 -1.50 4.14
CA ILE A 116 -24.97 -0.30 3.85
C ILE A 116 -24.51 0.87 4.72
N VAL A 117 -24.33 0.62 6.02
CA VAL A 117 -23.89 1.64 6.97
C VAL A 117 -22.44 2.05 6.68
N ALA A 118 -21.53 1.11 6.41
CA ALA A 118 -20.14 1.41 6.06
C ALA A 118 -20.04 2.31 4.82
N VAL A 119 -20.79 2.00 3.75
CA VAL A 119 -20.86 2.81 2.54
C VAL A 119 -21.45 4.19 2.82
N THR A 120 -22.51 4.25 3.62
CA THR A 120 -23.17 5.52 3.98
C THR A 120 -22.26 6.42 4.79
N VAL A 121 -21.60 5.89 5.81
CA VAL A 121 -20.63 6.62 6.64
C VAL A 121 -19.45 7.10 5.80
N GLY A 122 -18.89 6.23 4.95
CA GLY A 122 -17.84 6.61 4.01
C GLY A 122 -18.27 7.72 3.05
N GLY A 123 -19.48 7.64 2.51
CA GLY A 123 -20.06 8.66 1.62
C GLY A 123 -20.27 10.01 2.31
N ILE A 124 -20.76 10.01 3.55
CA ILE A 124 -20.95 11.23 4.35
C ILE A 124 -19.59 11.87 4.66
N LEU A 125 -18.63 11.10 5.15
CA LEU A 125 -17.28 11.59 5.44
C LEU A 125 -16.60 12.13 4.16
N GLY A 126 -16.75 11.43 3.05
CA GLY A 126 -16.29 11.86 1.74
C GLY A 126 -16.91 13.19 1.32
N ALA A 127 -18.23 13.35 1.47
CA ALA A 127 -18.93 14.59 1.13
C ALA A 127 -18.50 15.77 2.03
N ILE A 128 -18.23 15.52 3.32
CA ILE A 128 -17.72 16.53 4.26
C ILE A 128 -16.32 16.98 3.83
N LEU A 129 -15.41 16.03 3.56
CA LEU A 129 -14.05 16.35 3.14
C LEU A 129 -14.00 17.01 1.77
N GLU A 130 -14.85 16.56 0.84
CA GLU A 130 -14.97 17.14 -0.48
C GLU A 130 -15.40 18.61 -0.39
N ARG A 131 -16.49 18.90 0.33
CA ARG A 131 -17.02 20.27 0.43
C ARG A 131 -16.16 21.19 1.28
N GLY A 132 -15.58 20.66 2.37
CA GLY A 132 -14.83 21.46 3.34
C GLY A 132 -13.37 21.69 2.96
N LEU A 133 -12.67 20.64 2.53
CA LEU A 133 -11.22 20.65 2.34
C LEU A 133 -10.83 20.62 0.87
N LEU A 134 -11.44 19.77 0.04
CA LEU A 134 -10.98 19.58 -1.33
C LEU A 134 -11.46 20.70 -2.26
N ARG A 135 -12.76 21.03 -2.25
CA ARG A 135 -13.40 22.02 -3.14
C ARG A 135 -12.65 23.37 -3.21
N PRO A 136 -12.17 23.97 -2.10
CA PRO A 136 -11.43 25.24 -2.16
C PRO A 136 -10.04 25.13 -2.83
N LEU A 137 -9.46 23.93 -2.88
CA LEU A 137 -8.07 23.68 -3.25
C LEU A 137 -7.91 23.06 -4.65
N TYR A 138 -9.00 22.88 -5.41
CA TYR A 138 -8.99 22.32 -6.78
C TYR A 138 -8.04 23.04 -7.74
N SER A 139 -7.85 24.35 -7.58
CA SER A 139 -6.95 25.13 -8.44
C SER A 139 -5.46 24.89 -8.15
N ARG A 140 -5.12 24.06 -7.15
CA ARG A 140 -3.77 23.90 -6.62
C ARG A 140 -3.43 22.42 -6.36
N PRO A 141 -3.08 21.64 -7.41
CA PRO A 141 -2.91 20.18 -7.32
C PRO A 141 -1.87 19.73 -6.27
N LEU A 142 -0.73 20.42 -6.18
CA LEU A 142 0.33 20.09 -5.19
C LEU A 142 -0.16 20.26 -3.74
N PHE A 143 -0.97 21.28 -3.47
CA PHE A 143 -1.52 21.51 -2.13
C PHE A 143 -2.59 20.47 -1.79
N GLN A 144 -3.36 20.01 -2.77
CA GLN A 144 -4.34 18.95 -2.59
C GLN A 144 -3.69 17.60 -2.25
N LEU A 145 -2.54 17.31 -2.85
CA LEU A 145 -1.74 16.14 -2.52
C LEU A 145 -1.28 16.16 -1.05
N VAL A 146 -0.68 17.28 -0.61
CA VAL A 146 -0.25 17.46 0.78
C VAL A 146 -1.44 17.43 1.75
N LEU A 147 -2.56 18.05 1.38
CA LEU A 147 -3.78 18.06 2.17
C LEU A 147 -4.34 16.65 2.36
N THR A 148 -4.51 15.89 1.28
CA THR A 148 -5.07 14.53 1.34
C THR A 148 -4.14 13.57 2.08
N PHE A 149 -2.82 13.76 1.96
CA PHE A 149 -1.86 13.05 2.79
C PHE A 149 -2.01 13.40 4.27
N GLY A 150 -2.11 14.69 4.62
CA GLY A 150 -2.35 15.13 5.99
C GLY A 150 -3.66 14.60 6.57
N VAL A 151 -4.75 14.67 5.80
CA VAL A 151 -6.05 14.10 6.15
C VAL A 151 -5.95 12.59 6.36
N SER A 152 -5.21 11.88 5.50
CA SER A 152 -5.01 10.44 5.67
C SER A 152 -4.34 10.12 7.01
N ILE A 153 -3.34 10.90 7.43
CA ILE A 153 -2.67 10.73 8.74
C ILE A 153 -3.65 11.01 9.87
N ILE A 154 -4.39 12.12 9.82
CA ILE A 154 -5.38 12.48 10.85
C ILE A 154 -6.44 11.40 10.97
N MET A 155 -6.94 10.87 9.85
CA MET A 155 -7.90 9.77 9.85
C MET A 155 -7.30 8.49 10.42
N LEU A 156 -6.06 8.14 10.05
CA LEU A 156 -5.37 6.96 10.58
C LEU A 156 -5.16 7.05 12.09
N GLU A 157 -4.74 8.20 12.60
CA GLU A 157 -4.61 8.42 14.04
C GLU A 157 -5.98 8.44 14.74
N GLY A 158 -7.01 8.98 14.09
CA GLY A 158 -8.40 8.90 14.56
C GLY A 158 -8.90 7.45 14.66
N ILE A 159 -8.63 6.62 13.65
CA ILE A 159 -8.97 5.20 13.66
C ILE A 159 -8.25 4.49 14.82
N LYS A 160 -6.94 4.72 14.98
CA LYS A 160 -6.17 4.13 16.08
C LYS A 160 -6.68 4.58 17.45
N ALA A 161 -7.12 5.83 17.59
CA ALA A 161 -7.65 6.35 18.84
C ALA A 161 -8.99 5.71 19.22
N LEU A 162 -9.83 5.34 18.24
CA LEU A 162 -11.15 4.75 18.47
C LEU A 162 -11.09 3.22 18.61
N TRP A 163 -10.34 2.55 17.73
CA TRP A 163 -10.31 1.09 17.59
C TRP A 163 -8.99 0.45 18.08
N GLY A 164 -8.05 1.26 18.55
CA GLY A 164 -6.75 0.78 19.01
C GLY A 164 -5.76 0.53 17.86
N THR A 165 -4.57 0.09 18.25
CA THR A 165 -3.46 -0.21 17.32
C THR A 165 -3.42 -1.69 16.91
N THR A 166 -4.22 -2.54 17.57
CA THR A 166 -4.31 -3.97 17.30
C THR A 166 -5.36 -4.24 16.21
N PRO A 167 -5.02 -4.96 15.13
CA PRO A 167 -5.98 -5.31 14.11
C PRO A 167 -7.03 -6.28 14.66
N TYR A 168 -8.32 -6.00 14.47
CA TYR A 168 -9.36 -6.97 14.83
C TYR A 168 -9.37 -8.13 13.84
N SER A 169 -9.40 -9.34 14.38
CA SER A 169 -9.58 -10.55 13.58
C SER A 169 -11.08 -10.83 13.42
N TRP A 170 -11.49 -11.20 12.20
CA TRP A 170 -12.86 -11.66 11.95
C TRP A 170 -13.08 -13.12 12.36
N THR A 171 -12.01 -13.83 12.74
CA THR A 171 -11.95 -15.29 12.85
C THR A 171 -11.84 -15.84 14.27
N GLU A 172 -11.67 -15.02 15.31
CA GLU A 172 -11.55 -15.50 16.70
C GLU A 172 -12.74 -16.33 17.21
N ARG A 173 -13.89 -16.35 16.51
CA ARG A 173 -15.06 -17.17 16.86
C ARG A 173 -15.41 -18.28 15.87
N ILE A 174 -14.58 -18.54 14.86
CA ILE A 174 -14.67 -19.81 14.14
C ILE A 174 -13.68 -20.72 14.85
N GLY A 175 -14.18 -21.60 15.72
CA GLY A 175 -13.40 -22.55 16.51
C GLY A 175 -12.65 -23.54 15.63
N ILE A 176 -11.62 -23.10 14.92
CA ILE A 176 -10.58 -23.96 14.40
C ILE A 176 -9.73 -24.26 15.63
N GLN A 177 -10.02 -25.39 16.28
CA GLN A 177 -9.07 -26.02 17.19
C GLN A 177 -7.71 -26.00 16.50
N ASP A 178 -6.71 -25.44 17.18
CA ASP A 178 -5.33 -25.50 16.73
C ASP A 178 -5.04 -26.93 16.28
N ALA A 179 -4.84 -27.12 14.97
CA ALA A 179 -4.32 -28.35 14.42
C ALA A 179 -2.87 -28.46 14.90
N THR A 180 -2.72 -28.83 16.17
CA THR A 180 -1.49 -29.35 16.72
C THR A 180 -1.25 -30.65 15.98
N PHE A 181 -0.51 -30.55 14.87
CA PHE A 181 0.14 -31.70 14.30
C PHE A 181 1.21 -32.13 15.31
N SER A 182 0.83 -33.04 16.21
CA SER A 182 1.79 -33.81 16.98
C SER A 182 2.62 -34.60 15.98
N VAL A 183 3.89 -34.23 15.86
CA VAL A 183 4.92 -35.09 15.27
C VAL A 183 5.14 -36.27 16.20
#